data_AF-A0A5P2X0L6-F1
#
_entry.id   AF-A0A5P2X0L6-F1
#
_cell.length_a   1.000
_cell.length_b   1.000
_cell.length_c   1.000
_cell.angle_alpha   90.00
_cell.angle_beta   90.00
_cell.angle_gamma   90.00
#
_symmetry.space_group_name_H-M   'P 1'
#
loop_
_entity.id
_entity.type
_entity.pdbx_description
1 polymer ?
#
loop_
_entity_poly.entity_id
_entity_poly.type
_entity_poly.pdbx_seq_one_letter_code
_entity_poly.pdbx_strand_id
1 'polypeptide(L)'
;MDLHAWITQQVDRVEQLLDEYEWPPSQSESVRLRCEADRRILTRHTLDLDCTYEPACKGCRTYGDQDMAWTDNLNDCPELLDLAHAHGITDKILASLDRPPPPKPTPAQQRRLREQARLIVPITTSDVPDALRGPHWKP
;
A
#
# COMPACT_ATOMS: atom_id res chain seq x y z
N MET A 1 -10.04 6.43 6.70
CA MET A 1 -10.38 5.51 5.60
C MET A 1 -9.22 5.54 4.61
N ASP A 2 -8.80 4.40 4.08
CA ASP A 2 -7.75 4.33 3.04
C ASP A 2 -8.31 4.57 1.63
N LEU A 3 -7.44 4.59 0.62
CA LEU A 3 -7.81 4.81 -0.77
C LEU A 3 -8.77 3.74 -1.30
N HIS A 4 -8.52 2.47 -0.96
CA HIS A 4 -9.35 1.36 -1.41
C HIS A 4 -10.79 1.48 -0.89
N ALA A 5 -10.93 1.75 0.40
CA ALA A 5 -12.22 1.96 1.04
C ALA A 5 -12.91 3.24 0.53
N TRP A 6 -12.16 4.31 0.23
CA TRP A 6 -12.73 5.53 -0.35
C TRP A 6 -13.32 5.28 -1.75
N ILE A 7 -12.60 4.57 -2.62
CA ILE A 7 -13.12 4.21 -3.96
C ILE A 7 -14.33 3.29 -3.83
N THR A 8 -14.27 2.30 -2.92
CA THR A 8 -15.39 1.40 -2.63
C THR A 8 -16.66 2.19 -2.30
N GLN A 9 -16.54 3.21 -1.44
CA GLN A 9 -17.66 4.09 -1.09
C GLN A 9 -18.20 4.89 -2.30
N GLN A 10 -17.33 5.32 -3.23
CA GLN A 10 -17.81 6.00 -4.44
C GLN A 10 -18.58 5.05 -5.35
N VAL A 11 -18.11 3.81 -5.53
CA VAL A 11 -18.80 2.79 -6.32
C VAL A 11 -20.16 2.45 -5.67
N ASP A 12 -20.19 2.23 -4.36
CA ASP A 12 -21.43 1.98 -3.60
C ASP A 12 -22.45 3.10 -3.82
N ARG A 13 -21.99 4.37 -3.78
CA ARG A 13 -22.85 5.53 -4.01
C ARG A 13 -23.42 5.54 -5.42
N VAL A 14 -22.61 5.30 -6.44
CA VAL A 14 -23.09 5.30 -7.83
C VAL A 14 -24.10 4.17 -8.08
N GLU A 15 -23.86 2.99 -7.51
CA GLU A 15 -24.80 1.85 -7.56
C GLU A 15 -26.13 2.19 -6.87
N GLN A 16 -26.09 2.85 -5.70
CA GLN A 16 -27.31 3.31 -5.03
C GLN A 16 -28.11 4.28 -5.91
N LEU A 17 -27.46 5.24 -6.57
CA LEU A 17 -28.14 6.19 -7.46
C LEU A 17 -28.77 5.50 -8.69
N LEU A 18 -28.20 4.37 -9.14
CA LEU A 18 -28.80 3.56 -10.20
C LEU A 18 -30.10 2.89 -9.74
N ASP A 19 -30.13 2.39 -8.50
CA ASP A 19 -31.32 1.75 -7.92
C ASP A 19 -32.43 2.77 -7.60
N GLU A 20 -32.04 4.02 -7.31
CA GLU A 20 -32.97 5.14 -7.10
C GLU A 20 -33.48 5.77 -8.41
N TYR A 21 -33.11 5.21 -9.57
CA TYR A 21 -33.49 5.70 -10.91
C TYR A 21 -33.06 7.13 -11.23
N GLU A 22 -32.01 7.65 -10.58
CA GLU A 22 -31.47 8.99 -10.89
C GLU A 22 -30.79 9.04 -12.27
N TRP A 23 -30.35 7.89 -12.79
CA TRP A 23 -29.76 7.79 -14.12
C TRP A 23 -30.82 7.51 -15.19
N PRO A 24 -30.75 8.17 -16.36
CA PRO A 24 -31.63 7.85 -17.47
C PRO A 24 -31.42 6.39 -17.92
N PRO A 25 -32.47 5.66 -18.34
CA PRO A 25 -32.37 4.26 -18.75
C PRO A 25 -31.36 4.00 -19.89
N SER A 26 -31.09 5.01 -20.72
CA SER A 26 -30.08 4.94 -21.79
C SER A 26 -28.64 4.87 -21.29
N GLN A 27 -28.39 5.20 -20.02
CA GLN A 27 -27.06 5.22 -19.40
C GLN A 27 -26.93 4.23 -18.24
N SER A 28 -28.04 3.76 -17.66
CA SER A 28 -28.00 2.90 -16.47
C SER A 28 -27.17 1.63 -16.67
N GLU A 29 -27.24 1.01 -17.86
CA GLU A 29 -26.51 -0.21 -18.15
C GLU A 29 -24.99 0.02 -18.28
N SER A 30 -24.58 1.11 -18.95
CA SER A 30 -23.16 1.42 -19.08
C SER A 30 -22.53 1.80 -17.74
N VAL A 31 -23.28 2.48 -16.86
CA VAL A 31 -22.83 2.79 -15.50
C VAL A 31 -22.73 1.50 -14.67
N ARG A 32 -23.67 0.55 -14.77
CA ARG A 32 -23.55 -0.76 -14.10
C ARG A 32 -22.29 -1.52 -14.52
N LEU A 33 -22.04 -1.60 -15.82
CA LEU A 33 -20.83 -2.27 -16.35
C LEU A 33 -19.55 -1.58 -15.88
N ARG A 34 -19.58 -0.24 -15.73
CA ARG A 34 -18.46 0.51 -15.16
C ARG A 34 -18.24 0.16 -13.69
N CYS A 35 -19.29 0.19 -12.86
CA CYS A 35 -19.20 -0.21 -11.46
C CYS A 35 -18.69 -1.65 -11.31
N GLU A 36 -19.18 -2.58 -12.13
CA GLU A 36 -18.69 -3.96 -12.14
C GLU A 36 -17.19 -4.04 -12.47
N ALA A 37 -16.73 -3.30 -13.49
CA ALA A 37 -15.30 -3.23 -13.83
C ALA A 37 -14.46 -2.66 -12.68
N ASP A 38 -14.94 -1.60 -12.04
CA ASP A 38 -14.28 -0.96 -10.90
C ASP A 38 -14.19 -1.94 -9.71
N ARG A 39 -15.25 -2.71 -9.42
CA ARG A 39 -15.25 -3.78 -8.38
C ARG A 39 -14.22 -4.86 -8.67
N ARG A 40 -14.10 -5.29 -9.93
CA ARG A 40 -13.09 -6.29 -10.35
C ARG A 40 -11.67 -5.76 -10.15
N ILE A 41 -11.44 -4.47 -10.38
CA ILE A 41 -10.15 -3.83 -10.08
C ILE A 41 -9.93 -3.81 -8.56
N LEU A 42 -10.88 -3.30 -7.77
CA LEU A 42 -10.77 -3.26 -6.30
C LEU A 42 -10.51 -4.64 -5.68
N THR A 43 -11.11 -5.70 -6.24
CA THR A 43 -10.90 -7.08 -5.77
C THR A 43 -9.49 -7.59 -6.05
N ARG A 44 -8.87 -7.16 -7.16
CA ARG A 44 -7.48 -7.52 -7.48
C ARG A 44 -6.48 -6.70 -6.67
N HIS A 45 -6.78 -5.42 -6.44
CA HIS A 45 -5.88 -4.46 -5.81
C HIS A 45 -6.18 -4.29 -4.32
N THR A 46 -5.89 -5.32 -3.52
CA THR A 46 -6.05 -5.27 -2.06
C THR A 46 -4.73 -5.02 -1.35
N LEU A 47 -4.81 -4.69 -0.06
CA LEU A 47 -3.65 -4.70 0.83
C LEU A 47 -3.03 -6.11 0.84
N ASP A 48 -1.72 -6.20 0.66
CA ASP A 48 -0.98 -7.44 0.85
C ASP A 48 -0.69 -7.66 2.34
N LEU A 49 -1.43 -8.60 2.95
CA LEU A 49 -1.23 -8.97 4.35
C LEU A 49 -0.07 -9.96 4.54
N ASP A 50 0.43 -10.54 3.45
CA ASP A 50 1.52 -11.52 3.46
C ASP A 50 2.89 -10.81 3.48
N CYS A 51 2.98 -9.60 2.91
CA CYS A 51 4.18 -8.76 2.99
C CYS A 51 4.35 -8.18 4.40
N THR A 52 5.40 -8.58 5.11
CA THR A 52 5.56 -8.21 6.52
C THR A 52 6.16 -6.82 6.73
N TYR A 53 6.72 -6.22 5.69
CA TYR A 53 7.49 -4.98 5.80
C TYR A 53 6.73 -3.77 5.28
N GLU A 54 5.83 -3.97 4.32
CA GLU A 54 5.20 -2.89 3.57
C GLU A 54 3.70 -3.15 3.40
N PRO A 55 2.85 -2.14 3.62
CA PRO A 55 1.42 -2.20 3.35
C PRO A 55 1.14 -2.07 1.84
N ALA A 56 1.81 -2.89 1.04
CA ALA A 56 1.82 -2.79 -0.40
C ALA A 56 0.54 -3.30 -1.06
N CYS A 57 0.35 -2.97 -2.34
CA CYS A 57 -0.77 -3.51 -3.11
C CYS A 57 -0.43 -4.89 -3.69
N LYS A 58 -1.28 -5.89 -3.42
CA LYS A 58 -1.15 -7.27 -3.90
C LYS A 58 -1.43 -7.43 -5.40
N GLY A 59 -2.30 -6.58 -5.95
CA GLY A 59 -2.71 -6.64 -7.36
C GLY A 59 -1.74 -5.95 -8.31
N CYS A 60 -1.00 -4.96 -7.79
CA CYS A 60 0.06 -4.31 -8.52
C CYS A 60 1.19 -5.36 -8.75
N ARG A 61 1.73 -5.45 -9.98
CA ARG A 61 2.75 -6.47 -10.33
C ARG A 61 3.93 -6.44 -9.36
N THR A 62 4.59 -7.57 -9.18
CA THR A 62 5.85 -7.63 -8.41
C THR A 62 7.02 -7.12 -9.25
N TYR A 63 7.99 -6.47 -8.61
CA TYR A 63 9.26 -6.08 -9.20
C TYR A 63 10.35 -7.10 -8.86
N GLY A 64 11.09 -7.50 -9.88
CA GLY A 64 12.26 -8.38 -9.75
C GLY A 64 11.91 -9.85 -9.54
N ASP A 65 12.93 -10.62 -9.19
CA ASP A 65 12.89 -12.07 -8.92
C ASP A 65 12.44 -12.40 -7.49
N GLN A 66 12.23 -11.39 -6.63
CA GLN A 66 11.93 -11.55 -5.21
C GLN A 66 10.45 -11.34 -4.86
N ASP A 67 9.57 -11.23 -5.86
CA ASP A 67 8.14 -10.99 -5.67
C ASP A 67 7.81 -9.77 -4.78
N MET A 68 8.70 -8.77 -4.75
CA MET A 68 8.47 -7.53 -3.98
C MET A 68 7.43 -6.69 -4.69
N ALA A 69 6.53 -6.06 -3.93
CA ALA A 69 5.52 -5.21 -4.54
C ALA A 69 6.14 -3.98 -5.21
N TRP A 70 5.54 -3.51 -6.29
CA TRP A 70 5.99 -2.30 -6.99
C TRP A 70 5.78 -1.01 -6.17
N THR A 71 4.94 -1.06 -5.14
CA THR A 71 4.44 0.11 -4.42
C THR A 71 4.62 -0.10 -2.92
N ASP A 72 5.19 0.89 -2.22
CA ASP A 72 5.43 0.82 -0.78
C ASP A 72 4.14 0.92 0.06
N ASN A 73 3.04 1.39 -0.56
CA ASN A 73 1.75 1.53 0.08
C ASN A 73 0.59 1.29 -0.89
N LEU A 74 -0.52 0.73 -0.40
CA LEU A 74 -1.76 0.53 -1.16
C LEU A 74 -2.29 1.85 -1.75
N ASN A 75 -2.19 2.96 -1.03
CA ASN A 75 -2.61 4.28 -1.51
C ASN A 75 -1.74 4.80 -2.67
N ASP A 76 -0.60 4.18 -2.93
CA ASP A 76 0.32 4.55 -4.01
C ASP A 76 0.19 3.63 -5.23
N CYS A 77 -0.76 2.67 -5.24
CA CYS A 77 -0.96 1.79 -6.40
C CYS A 77 -1.55 2.59 -7.57
N PRO A 78 -0.86 2.67 -8.73
CA PRO A 78 -1.26 3.51 -9.86
C PRO A 78 -2.65 3.18 -10.39
N GLU A 79 -3.02 1.89 -10.45
CA GLU A 79 -4.36 1.49 -10.90
C GLU A 79 -5.48 1.97 -9.96
N LEU A 80 -5.23 2.03 -8.65
CA LEU A 80 -6.18 2.60 -7.70
C LEU A 80 -6.23 4.13 -7.78
N LEU A 81 -5.09 4.78 -8.02
CA LEU A 81 -5.03 6.23 -8.21
C LEU A 81 -5.78 6.66 -9.48
N ASP A 82 -5.59 5.95 -10.59
CA ASP A 82 -6.32 6.19 -11.85
C ASP A 82 -7.83 5.98 -11.67
N LEU A 83 -8.21 4.93 -10.94
CA LEU A 83 -9.60 4.67 -10.61
C LEU A 83 -10.19 5.78 -9.73
N ALA A 84 -9.47 6.20 -8.69
CA ALA A 84 -9.90 7.29 -7.82
C ALA A 84 -10.01 8.62 -8.57
N HIS A 85 -9.11 8.89 -9.51
CA HIS A 85 -9.18 10.06 -10.39
C HIS A 85 -10.45 10.03 -11.25
N ALA A 86 -10.84 8.86 -11.78
CA ALA A 86 -12.10 8.73 -12.50
C ALA A 86 -13.35 9.01 -11.62
N HIS A 87 -13.24 8.78 -10.31
CA HIS A 87 -14.25 9.12 -9.31
C HIS A 87 -14.10 10.54 -8.73
N GLY A 88 -13.18 11.35 -9.26
CA GLY A 88 -13.01 12.76 -8.89
C GLY A 88 -12.22 12.99 -7.59
N ILE A 89 -11.31 12.08 -7.24
CA ILE A 89 -10.39 12.34 -6.12
C ILE A 89 -9.56 13.60 -6.41
N THR A 90 -9.26 14.36 -5.36
CA THR A 90 -8.36 15.52 -5.43
C THR A 90 -7.16 15.28 -4.53
N ASP A 91 -6.05 15.99 -4.77
CA ASP A 91 -4.86 15.89 -3.91
C ASP A 91 -5.17 16.17 -2.44
N LYS A 92 -6.11 17.08 -2.18
CA LYS A 92 -6.57 17.39 -0.82
C LYS A 92 -7.32 16.22 -0.18
N ILE A 93 -8.18 15.53 -0.94
CA ILE A 93 -8.87 14.33 -0.46
C ILE A 93 -7.85 13.23 -0.24
N LEU A 94 -6.96 12.98 -1.20
CA LEU A 94 -5.92 11.96 -1.12
C LEU A 94 -5.02 12.17 0.09
N ALA A 95 -4.58 13.40 0.35
CA ALA A 95 -3.76 13.75 1.52
C ALA A 95 -4.51 13.59 2.86
N SER A 96 -5.85 13.55 2.84
CA SER A 96 -6.67 13.32 4.04
C SER A 96 -6.96 11.83 4.30
N LEU A 97 -6.64 10.95 3.36
CA LEU A 97 -6.86 9.51 3.52
C LEU A 97 -5.84 8.90 4.46
N ASP A 98 -6.28 7.91 5.24
CA ASP A 98 -5.39 7.16 6.11
C ASP A 98 -4.46 6.32 5.24
N ARG A 99 -3.16 6.38 5.52
CA ARG A 99 -2.20 5.42 4.96
C ARG A 99 -2.21 4.16 5.81
N PRO A 100 -2.53 2.98 5.24
CA PRO A 100 -2.51 1.72 5.98
C PRO A 100 -1.14 1.53 6.63
N PRO A 101 -1.07 1.21 7.93
CA PRO A 101 0.19 0.93 8.59
C PRO A 101 0.74 -0.43 8.12
N PRO A 102 2.06 -0.64 8.17
CA PRO A 102 2.64 -1.95 7.90
C PRO A 102 2.08 -3.00 8.89
N PRO A 103 1.90 -4.25 8.45
CA PRO A 103 1.40 -5.30 9.33
C PRO A 103 2.34 -5.52 10.52
N LYS A 104 1.77 -5.85 11.68
CA LYS A 104 2.57 -6.13 12.88
C LYS A 104 3.36 -7.42 12.66
N PRO A 105 4.68 -7.45 12.94
CA PRO A 105 5.48 -8.65 12.80
C PRO A 105 4.98 -9.74 13.75
N THR A 106 4.92 -10.98 13.26
CA THR A 106 4.51 -12.16 14.02
C THR A 106 5.46 -12.43 15.20
N PRO A 107 5.03 -13.16 16.24
CA PRO A 107 5.91 -13.52 17.36
C PRO A 107 7.19 -14.26 16.92
N ALA A 108 7.10 -15.09 15.88
CA ALA A 108 8.25 -15.80 15.33
C ALA A 108 9.26 -14.84 14.67
N GLN A 109 8.78 -13.84 13.92
CA GLN A 109 9.61 -12.81 13.32
C GLN A 109 10.24 -11.90 14.37
N GLN A 110 9.48 -11.50 15.40
CA GLN A 110 10.02 -10.75 16.53
C GLN A 110 11.14 -11.50 17.25
N ARG A 111 11.00 -12.84 17.41
CA ARG A 111 12.06 -13.67 17.99
C ARG A 111 13.32 -13.67 17.13
N ARG A 112 13.18 -13.87 15.80
CA ARG A 112 14.33 -13.80 14.87
C ARG A 112 15.02 -12.44 14.87
N LEU A 113 14.26 -11.35 14.88
CA LEU A 113 14.83 -10.00 14.96
C LEU A 113 15.59 -9.78 16.26
N ARG A 114 15.08 -10.28 17.40
CA ARG A 114 15.80 -10.24 18.68
C ARG A 114 17.06 -11.11 18.67
N GLU A 115 17.02 -12.27 18.03
CA GLU A 115 18.18 -13.15 17.86
C GLU A 115 19.25 -12.49 16.98
N GLN A 116 18.87 -11.87 15.87
CA GLN A 116 19.77 -11.09 15.02
C GLN A 116 20.35 -9.88 15.75
N ALA A 117 19.54 -9.14 16.50
CA ALA A 117 20.02 -8.01 17.30
C ALA A 117 21.03 -8.44 18.38
N ARG A 118 20.96 -9.68 18.88
CA ARG A 118 21.97 -10.25 19.80
C ARG A 118 23.27 -10.63 19.09
N LEU A 119 23.24 -10.85 17.77
CA LEU A 119 24.42 -11.13 16.95
C LEU A 119 25.12 -9.87 16.47
N ILE A 120 24.44 -8.71 16.49
CA ILE A 120 25.06 -7.41 16.27
C ILE A 120 25.84 -7.06 17.55
N VAL A 121 27.12 -7.42 17.57
CA VAL A 121 28.05 -6.88 18.57
C VAL A 121 28.21 -5.39 18.27
N PRO A 122 27.95 -4.49 19.24
CA PRO A 122 28.19 -3.08 19.02
C PRO A 122 29.68 -2.89 18.69
N ILE A 123 29.96 -2.46 17.47
CA ILE A 123 31.31 -2.13 17.03
C ILE A 123 31.66 -0.81 17.73
N THR A 124 32.64 -0.86 18.60
CA THR A 124 33.18 0.33 19.25
C THR A 124 34.26 0.95 18.37
N THR A 125 34.57 2.21 18.64
CA THR A 125 35.73 2.91 18.09
C THR A 125 37.07 2.19 18.34
N SER A 126 37.11 1.21 19.26
CA SER A 126 38.29 0.37 19.49
C SER A 126 38.41 -0.80 18.50
N ASP A 127 37.30 -1.22 17.88
CA ASP A 127 37.23 -2.38 16.98
C ASP A 127 37.62 -2.05 15.53
N VAL A 128 37.86 -0.77 15.22
CA VAL A 128 38.28 -0.32 13.88
C VAL A 128 39.81 -0.48 13.71
N PRO A 129 40.29 -1.20 12.68
CA PRO A 129 41.72 -1.40 12.43
C PRO A 129 42.49 -0.09 12.26
N ASP A 130 43.74 -0.05 12.74
CA ASP A 130 44.59 1.16 12.71
C ASP A 130 44.76 1.75 11.31
N ALA A 131 44.83 0.90 10.28
CA ALA A 131 44.94 1.33 8.88
C ALA A 131 43.74 2.15 8.37
N LEU A 132 42.61 2.10 9.08
CA LEU A 132 41.37 2.82 8.74
C LEU A 132 41.11 4.01 9.69
N ARG A 133 42.00 4.30 10.65
CA ARG A 133 41.85 5.42 11.59
C ARG A 133 42.41 6.71 10.99
N GLY A 134 41.55 7.73 10.86
CA GLY A 134 41.94 9.06 10.39
C GLY A 134 42.69 9.90 11.45
N PRO A 135 43.28 11.05 11.07
CA PRO A 135 44.11 11.89 11.94
C PRO A 135 43.38 12.51 13.15
N HIS A 136 42.05 12.37 13.23
CA HIS A 136 41.24 12.84 14.36
C HIS A 136 40.47 11.71 15.05
N TRP A 137 40.93 10.46 14.95
CA TRP A 137 40.32 9.32 15.62
C TRP A 137 40.31 9.52 17.15
N LYS A 138 39.13 9.37 17.76
CA LYS A 138 38.96 9.40 19.22
C LYS A 138 38.52 8.00 19.69
N PRO A 139 39.17 7.45 20.72
CA PRO A 139 38.78 6.17 21.32
C PRO A 139 37.41 6.26 21.99
#